data_AF-K1LKM3-F1
#
_entry.id   AF-K1LKM3-F1
#
_cell.length_a   1.000
_cell.length_b   1.000
_cell.length_c   1.000
_cell.angle_alpha   90.00
_cell.angle_beta   90.00
_cell.angle_gamma   90.00
#
_symmetry.space_group_name_H-M   'P 1'
#
loop_
_entity.id
_entity.type
_entity.pdbx_description
1 polymer ?
#
loop_
_entity_poly.entity_id
_entity_poly.type
_entity_poly.pdbx_seq_one_letter_code
_entity_poly.pdbx_strand_id
1 'polypeptide(L)'
;MFKTKKFFITMLLMALTIILAACGTADDETSGSATSGEGGGKKLLVGTEATFAPFESMNDKGEIVGIDVDIMNAIGEEIGSEVEFRNVGWEPVFQQITNGELDLGASGITITDERKETYDFTDPYYEASLMIVVKEDSPIKTLDELKDQKVSVQINTTGHIAAQNLQGKSSSKILAYENQPIAFQEVINGATAAAFGDNAVVIEYLKNNPDSGLKAIESDQFEKEYYGFMVKKGNTELLNRLNEGLAKIKENDKLEEITGQKID
;
A
#
# COMPACT_ATOMS: atom_id res chain seq x y z
N MET A 1 24.13 -19.39 46.49
CA MET A 1 23.56 -20.59 47.16
C MET A 1 23.01 -20.12 48.51
N PHE A 2 21.74 -20.17 48.90
CA PHE A 2 20.54 -20.93 48.51
C PHE A 2 19.29 -20.02 48.64
N LYS A 3 18.33 -20.18 47.72
CA LYS A 3 16.92 -19.71 47.82
C LYS A 3 16.14 -20.59 48.78
N THR A 4 15.08 -20.07 49.41
CA THR A 4 13.78 -20.72 49.76
C THR A 4 13.02 -19.76 50.69
N LYS A 5 11.71 -19.55 50.71
CA LYS A 5 10.52 -20.10 50.04
C LYS A 5 9.40 -19.06 50.27
N LYS A 6 8.75 -18.59 49.20
CA LYS A 6 7.36 -18.10 49.27
C LYS A 6 6.45 -19.33 49.26
N PHE A 7 5.63 -19.52 50.28
CA PHE A 7 4.28 -20.10 50.21
C PHE A 7 3.74 -20.32 51.61
N PHE A 8 2.42 -20.38 51.73
CA PHE A 8 1.57 -20.57 52.90
C PHE A 8 0.96 -19.26 53.44
N ILE A 9 -0.09 -18.76 52.81
CA ILE A 9 -1.49 -19.24 52.88
C ILE A 9 -2.24 -18.54 54.01
N THR A 10 -3.07 -17.57 53.58
CA THR A 10 -4.50 -17.60 53.82
C THR A 10 -4.96 -17.68 55.28
N MET A 11 -5.16 -16.52 55.87
CA MET A 11 -6.06 -16.29 57.01
C MET A 11 -6.75 -14.96 56.73
N LEU A 12 -7.76 -14.92 55.87
CA LEU A 12 -9.13 -15.37 56.11
C LEU A 12 -9.74 -14.79 57.39
N LEU A 13 -10.72 -13.91 57.14
CA LEU A 13 -11.91 -13.61 57.94
C LEU A 13 -11.87 -12.50 59.01
N MET A 14 -12.93 -11.69 58.92
CA MET A 14 -13.55 -10.83 59.94
C MET A 14 -13.02 -9.41 60.16
N ALA A 15 -13.60 -8.48 59.42
CA ALA A 15 -14.38 -7.36 60.00
C ALA A 15 -15.22 -6.71 58.87
N LEU A 16 -16.49 -7.10 58.74
CA LEU A 16 -17.66 -6.30 59.18
C LEU A 16 -17.69 -4.90 58.54
N THR A 17 -18.34 -4.74 57.38
CA THR A 17 -19.73 -4.22 57.24
C THR A 17 -19.99 -2.89 57.94
N ILE A 18 -19.98 -1.79 57.16
CA ILE A 18 -20.74 -0.58 57.46
C ILE A 18 -21.49 -0.14 56.19
N ILE A 19 -22.78 -0.49 56.19
CA ILE A 19 -23.98 0.30 55.84
C ILE A 19 -24.26 0.67 54.37
N LEU A 20 -25.40 0.12 53.93
CA LEU A 20 -26.20 0.45 52.74
C LEU A 20 -26.86 1.84 52.81
N ALA A 21 -27.23 2.31 51.61
CA ALA A 21 -28.39 3.14 51.27
C ALA A 21 -28.13 4.64 51.01
N ALA A 22 -27.92 4.97 49.74
CA ALA A 22 -28.49 6.15 49.11
C ALA A 22 -28.66 5.88 47.60
N CYS A 23 -29.83 5.33 47.22
CA CYS A 23 -30.36 5.48 45.87
C CYS A 23 -31.08 6.83 45.81
N GLY A 24 -30.76 7.65 44.82
CA GLY A 24 -31.42 8.94 44.59
C GLY A 24 -30.92 9.62 43.31
N THR A 25 -31.51 9.21 42.20
CA THR A 25 -31.85 9.96 40.97
C THR A 25 -30.86 10.95 40.34
N ALA A 26 -30.56 10.67 39.06
CA ALA A 26 -30.07 11.50 37.96
C ALA A 26 -29.86 13.01 38.21
N ASP A 27 -28.64 13.46 37.90
CA ASP A 27 -28.40 14.58 36.99
C ASP A 27 -27.05 14.40 36.29
N ASP A 28 -27.07 14.69 35.00
CA ASP A 28 -26.05 14.47 33.97
C ASP A 28 -25.19 15.74 33.88
N GLU A 29 -24.02 15.75 34.52
CA GLU A 29 -22.95 16.73 34.25
C GLU A 29 -21.57 16.12 34.55
N THR A 30 -20.90 15.60 33.52
CA THR A 30 -19.45 15.39 33.58
C THR A 30 -18.76 16.51 32.81
N SER A 31 -18.30 17.49 33.56
CA SER A 31 -17.38 18.54 33.13
C SER A 31 -15.98 17.96 32.84
N GLY A 32 -15.50 18.19 31.62
CA GLY A 32 -14.22 18.85 31.41
C GLY A 32 -12.93 18.02 31.49
N SER A 33 -12.50 17.51 30.33
CA SER A 33 -11.10 17.66 29.90
C SER A 33 -11.07 18.02 28.42
N ALA A 34 -11.47 19.26 28.13
CA ALA A 34 -11.12 19.92 26.90
C ALA A 34 -9.64 20.32 27.02
N THR A 35 -8.74 19.55 26.40
CA THR A 35 -7.44 20.09 26.03
C THR A 35 -7.66 20.82 24.72
N SER A 36 -7.76 22.14 24.81
CA SER A 36 -7.66 23.06 23.69
C SER A 36 -6.25 22.97 23.09
N GLY A 37 -6.14 22.22 21.99
CA GLY A 37 -5.08 22.39 20.99
C GLY A 37 -5.71 23.04 19.76
N GLU A 38 -5.55 24.35 19.62
CA GLU A 38 -5.88 25.07 18.40
C GLU A 38 -4.96 24.58 17.26
N GLY A 39 -5.55 24.05 16.18
CA GLY A 39 -4.89 23.89 14.87
C GLY A 39 -4.82 22.49 14.23
N GLY A 40 -5.44 21.44 14.80
CA GLY A 40 -5.33 20.08 14.26
C GLY A 40 -6.59 19.60 13.54
N GLY A 41 -6.67 19.78 12.21
CA GLY A 41 -7.65 19.05 11.40
C GLY A 41 -7.48 17.53 11.56
N LYS A 42 -8.55 16.74 11.33
CA LYS A 42 -8.44 15.27 11.30
C LYS A 42 -7.41 14.89 10.22
N LYS A 43 -6.36 14.14 10.59
CA LYS A 43 -5.38 13.62 9.63
C LYS A 43 -6.04 12.66 8.65
N LEU A 44 -5.59 12.67 7.40
CA LEU A 44 -5.92 11.66 6.40
C LEU A 44 -5.02 10.43 6.61
N LEU A 45 -5.64 9.30 6.93
CA LEU A 45 -4.93 8.04 7.12
C LEU A 45 -4.76 7.33 5.78
N VAL A 46 -3.51 7.23 5.31
CA VAL A 46 -3.14 6.63 4.03
C VAL A 46 -2.50 5.27 4.26
N GLY A 47 -3.08 4.22 3.67
CA GLY A 47 -2.45 2.90 3.63
C GLY A 47 -1.53 2.74 2.43
N THR A 48 -0.43 2.03 2.63
CA THR A 48 0.54 1.70 1.59
C THR A 48 1.22 0.34 1.83
N GLU A 49 1.98 -0.12 0.84
CA GLU A 49 2.88 -1.27 0.88
C GLU A 49 4.32 -0.79 0.65
N ALA A 50 5.05 -0.45 1.71
CA ALA A 50 6.32 0.28 1.64
C ALA A 50 7.53 -0.57 1.15
N THR A 51 7.34 -1.44 0.16
CA THR A 51 8.40 -2.13 -0.59
C THR A 51 8.28 -1.96 -2.12
N PHE A 52 7.45 -1.03 -2.59
CA PHE A 52 7.18 -0.75 -4.00
C PHE A 52 7.88 0.52 -4.53
N ALA A 53 9.20 0.62 -4.31
CA ALA A 53 10.00 1.76 -4.78
C ALA A 53 9.90 1.88 -6.32
N PRO A 54 9.79 3.09 -6.90
CA PRO A 54 10.02 4.39 -6.26
C PRO A 54 8.77 5.05 -5.65
N PHE A 55 7.62 4.39 -5.67
CA PHE A 55 6.35 4.97 -5.22
C PHE A 55 6.25 5.05 -3.71
N GLU A 56 6.67 3.97 -3.05
CA GLU A 56 6.73 3.90 -1.60
C GLU A 56 7.84 2.95 -1.17
N SER A 57 8.58 3.35 -0.16
CA SER A 57 9.63 2.54 0.44
C SER A 57 9.89 2.99 1.87
N MET A 58 10.43 2.07 2.67
CA MET A 58 10.97 2.41 3.98
C MET A 58 12.40 2.90 3.83
N ASN A 59 12.71 4.11 4.29
CA ASN A 59 14.09 4.59 4.34
C ASN A 59 14.84 4.04 5.58
N ASP A 60 16.15 4.33 5.68
CA ASP A 60 17.00 3.87 6.79
C ASP A 60 16.57 4.38 8.19
N LYS A 61 15.75 5.44 8.23
CA LYS A 61 15.20 6.00 9.48
C LYS A 61 13.87 5.37 9.88
N GLY A 62 13.33 4.46 9.06
CA GLY A 62 12.00 3.88 9.29
C GLY A 62 10.85 4.82 8.90
N GLU A 63 11.09 5.77 8.00
CA GLU A 63 10.06 6.65 7.43
C GLU A 63 9.62 6.13 6.06
N ILE A 64 8.33 6.25 5.77
CA ILE A 64 7.76 5.92 4.45
C ILE A 64 8.00 7.11 3.52
N VAL A 65 8.66 6.86 2.39
CA VAL A 65 9.03 7.87 1.40
C VAL A 65 8.77 7.36 -0.03
N GLY A 66 8.61 8.27 -0.99
CA GLY A 66 8.49 7.93 -2.42
C GLY A 66 7.51 8.86 -3.15
N ILE A 67 7.29 8.56 -4.44
CA ILE A 67 6.42 9.37 -5.32
C ILE A 67 5.00 9.50 -4.75
N ASP A 68 4.41 8.42 -4.26
CA ASP A 68 3.05 8.45 -3.71
C ASP A 68 2.97 9.31 -2.44
N VAL A 69 4.05 9.28 -1.64
CA VAL A 69 4.19 10.11 -0.43
C VAL A 69 4.29 11.58 -0.79
N ASP A 70 5.12 11.93 -1.76
CA ASP A 70 5.33 13.31 -2.19
C ASP A 70 4.07 13.91 -2.81
N ILE A 71 3.36 13.15 -3.65
CA ILE A 71 2.09 13.59 -4.25
C ILE A 71 1.03 13.81 -3.17
N MET A 72 0.84 12.85 -2.26
CA MET A 72 -0.18 12.97 -1.22
C MET A 72 0.10 14.09 -0.23
N ASN A 73 1.38 14.33 0.12
CA ASN A 73 1.74 15.48 0.95
C ASN A 73 1.41 16.79 0.23
N ALA A 74 1.73 16.91 -1.06
CA ALA A 74 1.39 18.10 -1.86
C ALA A 74 -0.14 18.30 -1.97
N ILE A 75 -0.91 17.23 -2.19
CA ILE A 75 -2.38 17.28 -2.15
C ILE A 75 -2.87 17.71 -0.76
N GLY A 76 -2.29 17.16 0.31
CA GLY A 76 -2.62 17.51 1.70
C GLY A 76 -2.45 18.99 1.99
N GLU A 77 -1.35 19.59 1.53
CA GLU A 77 -1.10 21.04 1.62
C GLU A 77 -2.20 21.84 0.90
N GLU A 78 -2.56 21.45 -0.33
CA GLU A 78 -3.57 22.14 -1.15
C GLU A 78 -5.00 22.07 -0.57
N ILE A 79 -5.33 20.99 0.16
CA ILE A 79 -6.67 20.78 0.73
C ILE A 79 -6.74 21.02 2.24
N GLY A 80 -5.65 21.52 2.84
CA GLY A 80 -5.55 21.82 4.27
C GLY A 80 -5.70 20.58 5.16
N SER A 81 -5.06 19.47 4.81
CA SER A 81 -5.10 18.21 5.57
C SER A 81 -3.71 17.63 5.80
N GLU A 82 -3.41 17.30 7.06
CA GLU A 82 -2.21 16.54 7.40
C GLU A 82 -2.38 15.08 6.94
N VAL A 83 -1.32 14.50 6.38
CA VAL A 83 -1.30 13.13 5.87
C VAL A 83 -0.49 12.24 6.81
N GLU A 84 -1.05 11.09 7.18
CA GLU A 84 -0.37 10.07 7.98
C GLU A 84 -0.33 8.75 7.21
N PHE A 85 0.87 8.32 6.83
CA PHE A 85 1.10 7.06 6.14
C PHE A 85 1.20 5.88 7.10
N ARG A 86 0.63 4.74 6.69
CA ARG A 86 0.71 3.46 7.38
C ARG A 86 1.11 2.38 6.40
N ASN A 87 2.26 1.77 6.64
CA ASN A 87 2.66 0.55 5.93
C ASN A 87 1.83 -0.62 6.48
N VAL A 88 0.84 -1.06 5.71
CA VAL A 88 -0.07 -2.15 6.10
C VAL A 88 0.08 -3.37 5.20
N GLY A 89 0.74 -3.22 4.03
CA GLY A 89 0.91 -4.27 3.04
C GLY A 89 -0.18 -4.24 1.97
N TRP A 90 0.11 -4.84 0.81
CA TRP A 90 -0.72 -4.76 -0.39
C TRP A 90 -2.17 -5.18 -0.17
N GLU A 91 -2.44 -6.44 0.16
CA GLU A 91 -3.82 -6.91 0.37
C GLU A 91 -4.51 -6.22 1.57
N PRO A 92 -3.83 -5.98 2.71
CA PRO A 92 -4.41 -5.22 3.81
C PRO A 92 -4.87 -3.80 3.48
N VAL A 93 -4.22 -3.07 2.56
CA VAL A 93 -4.68 -1.73 2.14
C VAL A 93 -6.13 -1.78 1.67
N PHE A 94 -6.47 -2.71 0.77
CA PHE A 94 -7.82 -2.88 0.24
C PHE A 94 -8.84 -3.20 1.34
N GLN A 95 -8.49 -4.11 2.25
CA GLN A 95 -9.37 -4.53 3.33
C GLN A 95 -9.63 -3.41 4.34
N GLN A 96 -8.58 -2.70 4.75
CA GLN A 96 -8.70 -1.63 5.74
C GLN A 96 -9.47 -0.43 5.21
N ILE A 97 -9.37 -0.12 3.91
CA ILE A 97 -10.22 0.91 3.28
C ILE A 97 -11.69 0.47 3.25
N THR A 98 -11.96 -0.79 2.90
CA THR A 98 -13.33 -1.35 2.95
C THR A 98 -13.93 -1.25 4.35
N ASN A 99 -13.14 -1.54 5.38
CA ASN A 99 -13.56 -1.47 6.78
C ASN A 99 -13.65 -0.04 7.33
N GLY A 100 -13.07 0.95 6.66
CA GLY A 100 -12.99 2.35 7.12
C GLY A 100 -11.92 2.58 8.21
N GLU A 101 -10.92 1.70 8.29
CA GLU A 101 -9.75 1.84 9.17
C GLU A 101 -8.71 2.80 8.58
N LEU A 102 -8.70 2.92 7.25
CA LEU A 102 -7.93 3.89 6.47
C LEU A 102 -8.89 4.77 5.65
N ASP A 103 -8.51 6.02 5.42
CA ASP A 103 -9.30 6.94 4.60
C ASP A 103 -9.05 6.70 3.10
N LEU A 104 -7.81 6.38 2.72
CA LEU A 104 -7.41 6.09 1.33
C LEU A 104 -6.17 5.18 1.23
N GLY A 105 -5.89 4.71 0.01
CA GLY A 105 -4.72 3.93 -0.36
C GLY A 105 -3.86 4.65 -1.39
N ALA A 106 -2.55 4.67 -1.14
CA ALA A 106 -1.53 5.18 -2.05
C ALA A 106 -0.40 4.14 -2.08
N SER A 107 -0.35 3.36 -3.16
CA SER A 107 0.59 2.24 -3.30
C SER A 107 0.77 1.83 -4.77
N GLY A 108 0.94 2.81 -5.67
CA GLY A 108 1.03 2.55 -7.13
C GLY A 108 -0.18 1.78 -7.68
N ILE A 109 -1.39 2.09 -7.21
CA ILE A 109 -2.56 1.24 -7.47
C ILE A 109 -3.12 1.50 -8.87
N THR A 110 -2.94 0.55 -9.80
CA THR A 110 -3.60 0.60 -11.12
C THR A 110 -5.12 0.69 -11.00
N ILE A 111 -5.69 1.66 -11.70
CA ILE A 111 -7.13 1.80 -11.88
C ILE A 111 -7.60 0.70 -12.86
N THR A 112 -8.38 -0.26 -12.37
CA THR A 112 -8.99 -1.30 -13.22
C THR A 112 -10.51 -1.30 -13.06
N ASP A 113 -11.22 -1.81 -14.07
CA ASP A 113 -12.67 -1.92 -14.02
C ASP A 113 -13.13 -2.81 -12.85
N GLU A 114 -12.43 -3.92 -12.60
CA GLU A 114 -12.70 -4.81 -11.46
C GLU A 114 -12.53 -4.10 -10.12
N ARG A 115 -11.44 -3.32 -9.94
CA ARG A 115 -11.24 -2.55 -8.70
C ARG A 115 -12.31 -1.47 -8.53
N LYS A 116 -12.73 -0.82 -9.63
CA LYS A 116 -13.81 0.19 -9.64
C LYS A 116 -15.18 -0.35 -9.23
N GLU A 117 -15.40 -1.67 -9.29
CA GLU A 117 -16.64 -2.26 -8.75
C GLU A 117 -16.71 -2.12 -7.22
N THR A 118 -15.56 -2.10 -6.54
CA THR A 118 -15.48 -2.13 -5.06
C THR A 118 -14.93 -0.83 -4.45
N TYR A 119 -14.21 -0.02 -5.22
CA TYR A 119 -13.57 1.22 -4.78
C TYR A 119 -13.84 2.37 -5.75
N ASP A 120 -13.62 3.59 -5.29
CA ASP A 120 -13.51 4.76 -6.17
C ASP A 120 -12.05 5.21 -6.23
N PHE A 121 -11.67 5.84 -7.34
CA PHE A 121 -10.31 6.28 -7.60
C PHE A 121 -10.30 7.74 -7.99
N THR A 122 -9.24 8.45 -7.59
CA THR A 122 -8.93 9.77 -8.14
C THR A 122 -8.73 9.70 -9.66
N ASP A 123 -8.66 10.87 -10.28
CA ASP A 123 -8.07 11.01 -11.61
C ASP A 123 -6.64 10.44 -11.60
N PRO A 124 -6.14 9.97 -12.76
CA PRO A 124 -4.84 9.33 -12.82
C PRO A 124 -3.72 10.33 -12.51
N TYR A 125 -2.69 9.86 -11.81
CA TYR A 125 -1.49 10.65 -11.46
C TYR A 125 -0.20 10.09 -12.06
N TYR A 126 -0.22 8.87 -12.60
CA TYR A 126 0.95 8.20 -13.17
C TYR A 126 0.52 7.23 -14.28
N GLU A 127 1.19 7.27 -15.45
CA GLU A 127 1.08 6.25 -16.50
C GLU A 127 2.17 5.19 -16.29
N ALA A 128 1.77 3.92 -16.24
CA ALA A 128 2.63 2.76 -16.03
C ALA A 128 2.43 1.73 -17.16
N SER A 129 3.31 0.72 -17.18
CA SER A 129 3.14 -0.50 -17.98
C SER A 129 3.88 -1.64 -17.29
N LEU A 130 3.59 -2.88 -17.66
CA LEU A 130 4.32 -4.04 -17.13
C LEU A 130 5.64 -4.27 -17.88
N MET A 131 6.60 -4.86 -17.17
CA MET A 131 7.83 -5.43 -17.72
C MET A 131 8.01 -6.87 -17.24
N ILE A 132 8.78 -7.63 -18.01
CA ILE A 132 9.20 -8.98 -17.67
C ILE A 132 10.62 -8.89 -17.11
N VAL A 133 10.85 -9.46 -15.93
CA VAL A 133 12.17 -9.57 -15.30
C VAL A 133 12.68 -10.99 -15.44
N VAL A 134 13.88 -11.17 -15.98
CA VAL A 134 14.54 -12.47 -16.15
C VAL A 134 15.99 -12.38 -15.71
N LYS A 135 16.68 -13.52 -15.58
CA LYS A 135 18.15 -13.52 -15.43
C LYS A 135 18.85 -12.92 -16.65
N GLU A 136 20.01 -12.30 -16.46
CA GLU A 136 20.82 -11.72 -17.55
C GLU A 136 21.13 -12.72 -18.66
N ASP A 137 21.46 -13.96 -18.28
CA ASP A 137 21.78 -15.07 -19.19
C ASP A 137 20.55 -15.81 -19.74
N SER A 138 19.35 -15.39 -19.35
CA SER A 138 18.11 -16.02 -19.80
C SER A 138 17.96 -15.92 -21.32
N PRO A 139 17.58 -17.02 -21.99
CA PRO A 139 17.29 -17.03 -23.43
C PRO A 139 15.92 -16.40 -23.75
N ILE A 140 15.09 -16.14 -22.73
CA ILE A 140 13.74 -15.58 -22.90
C ILE A 140 13.83 -14.16 -23.48
N LYS A 141 13.00 -13.87 -24.48
CA LYS A 141 12.95 -12.56 -25.16
C LYS A 141 11.55 -11.97 -25.29
N THR A 142 10.50 -12.77 -25.16
CA THR A 142 9.13 -12.34 -25.41
C THR A 142 8.17 -12.90 -24.37
N LEU A 143 7.02 -12.25 -24.21
CA LEU A 143 5.95 -12.70 -23.32
C LEU A 143 5.45 -14.11 -23.68
N ASP A 144 5.33 -14.41 -24.97
CA ASP A 144 4.79 -15.68 -25.46
C ASP A 144 5.64 -16.90 -25.06
N GLU A 145 6.96 -16.74 -24.92
CA GLU A 145 7.87 -17.80 -24.47
C GLU A 145 7.63 -18.23 -23.02
N LEU A 146 6.87 -17.44 -22.26
CA LEU A 146 6.53 -17.70 -20.87
C LEU A 146 5.23 -18.48 -20.68
N LYS A 147 4.46 -18.77 -21.74
CA LYS A 147 3.17 -19.53 -21.65
C LYS A 147 3.28 -20.82 -20.85
N ASP A 148 4.42 -21.49 -20.97
CA ASP A 148 4.67 -22.77 -20.32
C ASP A 148 5.71 -22.74 -19.20
N GLN A 149 6.21 -21.56 -18.83
CA GLN A 149 7.25 -21.39 -17.83
C GLN A 149 6.68 -21.03 -16.46
N LYS A 150 7.43 -21.33 -15.40
CA LYS A 150 7.10 -20.81 -14.07
C LYS A 150 7.40 -19.32 -14.01
N VAL A 151 6.44 -18.53 -13.55
CA VAL A 151 6.58 -17.08 -13.37
C VAL A 151 6.22 -16.69 -11.95
N SER A 152 6.95 -15.74 -11.38
CA SER A 152 6.66 -15.15 -10.07
C SER A 152 5.98 -13.78 -10.23
N VAL A 153 5.02 -13.48 -9.38
CA VAL A 153 4.27 -12.22 -9.41
C VAL A 153 3.92 -11.79 -7.97
N GLN A 154 3.70 -10.51 -7.74
CA GLN A 154 2.99 -10.08 -6.54
C GLN A 154 1.50 -10.42 -6.68
N ILE A 155 0.90 -11.00 -5.64
CA ILE A 155 -0.50 -11.43 -5.66
C ILE A 155 -1.45 -10.25 -5.88
N ASN A 156 -2.53 -10.49 -6.64
CA ASN A 156 -3.60 -9.52 -6.92
C ASN A 156 -3.15 -8.18 -7.56
N THR A 157 -1.98 -8.17 -8.20
CA THR A 157 -1.50 -7.05 -9.05
C THR A 157 -1.89 -7.25 -10.51
N THR A 158 -1.70 -6.22 -11.34
CA THR A 158 -1.87 -6.33 -12.80
C THR A 158 -0.85 -7.29 -13.42
N GLY A 159 0.36 -7.39 -12.88
CA GLY A 159 1.33 -8.44 -13.21
C GLY A 159 0.77 -9.85 -12.98
N HIS A 160 0.09 -10.08 -11.85
CA HIS A 160 -0.59 -11.36 -11.62
C HIS A 160 -1.72 -11.63 -12.63
N ILE A 161 -2.54 -10.62 -12.93
CA ILE A 161 -3.62 -10.72 -13.93
C ILE A 161 -3.04 -11.04 -15.32
N ALA A 162 -1.94 -10.39 -15.70
CA ALA A 162 -1.27 -10.65 -16.97
C ALA A 162 -0.73 -12.08 -17.06
N ALA A 163 -0.13 -12.61 -15.99
CA ALA A 163 0.29 -14.01 -15.92
C ALA A 163 -0.89 -14.97 -16.05
N GLN A 164 -2.02 -14.66 -15.40
CA GLN A 164 -3.25 -15.45 -15.51
C GLN A 164 -3.86 -15.39 -16.91
N ASN A 165 -3.80 -14.26 -17.59
CA ASN A 165 -4.27 -14.13 -18.97
C ASN A 165 -3.38 -14.93 -19.94
N LEU A 166 -2.07 -14.97 -19.68
CA LEU A 166 -1.10 -15.71 -20.49
C LEU A 166 -1.23 -17.24 -20.31
N GLN A 167 -1.38 -17.71 -19.07
CA GLN A 167 -1.25 -19.13 -18.71
C GLN A 167 -2.55 -19.78 -18.21
N GLY A 168 -3.59 -18.99 -17.94
CA GLY A 168 -4.84 -19.39 -17.32
C GLY A 168 -4.89 -19.14 -15.80
N LYS A 169 -6.05 -18.70 -15.30
CA LYS A 169 -6.28 -18.35 -13.88
C LYS A 169 -5.95 -19.44 -12.86
N SER A 170 -6.01 -20.71 -13.26
CA SER A 170 -5.71 -21.88 -12.41
C SER A 170 -4.32 -22.49 -12.69
N SER A 171 -3.45 -21.80 -13.42
CA SER A 171 -2.12 -22.31 -13.75
C SER A 171 -1.28 -22.50 -12.48
N SER A 172 -0.78 -23.71 -12.26
CA SER A 172 0.18 -24.01 -11.19
C SER A 172 1.59 -23.49 -11.47
N LYS A 173 1.80 -22.85 -12.62
CA LYS A 173 3.08 -22.23 -13.01
C LYS A 173 3.17 -20.77 -12.56
N ILE A 174 2.08 -20.16 -12.14
CA ILE A 174 2.04 -18.81 -11.57
C ILE A 174 2.27 -18.92 -10.06
N LEU A 175 3.38 -18.40 -9.59
CA LEU A 175 3.71 -18.34 -8.17
C LEU A 175 3.47 -16.91 -7.68
N ALA A 176 2.44 -16.72 -6.87
CA ALA A 176 2.06 -15.41 -6.35
C ALA A 176 2.59 -15.21 -4.92
N TYR A 177 3.18 -14.04 -4.67
CA TYR A 177 3.82 -13.68 -3.40
C TYR A 177 3.25 -12.38 -2.85
N GLU A 178 3.48 -12.13 -1.56
CA GLU A 178 2.90 -10.97 -0.87
C GLU A 178 3.42 -9.61 -1.35
N ASN A 179 4.64 -9.54 -1.87
CA ASN A 179 5.25 -8.32 -2.40
C ASN A 179 6.15 -8.57 -3.62
N GLN A 180 6.43 -7.49 -4.35
CA GLN A 180 7.21 -7.53 -5.59
C GLN A 180 8.69 -7.93 -5.39
N PRO A 181 9.40 -7.50 -4.32
CA PRO A 181 10.78 -7.92 -4.08
C PRO A 181 10.94 -9.44 -3.95
N ILE A 182 10.00 -10.13 -3.29
CA ILE A 182 10.03 -11.60 -3.21
C ILE A 182 9.88 -12.22 -4.60
N ALA A 183 8.99 -11.69 -5.44
CA ALA A 183 8.82 -12.19 -6.81
C ALA A 183 10.12 -12.07 -7.63
N PHE A 184 10.88 -10.99 -7.50
CA PHE A 184 12.20 -10.85 -8.13
C PHE A 184 13.23 -11.82 -7.54
N GLN A 185 13.23 -12.03 -6.23
CA GLN A 185 14.14 -12.97 -5.58
C GLN A 185 13.97 -14.41 -6.09
N GLU A 186 12.75 -14.81 -6.45
CA GLU A 186 12.49 -16.14 -7.02
C GLU A 186 13.11 -16.34 -8.40
N VAL A 187 13.23 -15.26 -9.19
CA VAL A 187 13.98 -15.26 -10.44
C VAL A 187 15.47 -15.39 -10.15
N ILE A 188 16.02 -14.62 -9.21
CA ILE A 188 17.44 -14.69 -8.80
C ILE A 188 17.79 -16.13 -8.37
N ASN A 189 16.95 -16.72 -7.53
CA ASN A 189 17.11 -18.09 -7.04
C ASN A 189 16.95 -19.16 -8.13
N GLY A 190 16.39 -18.80 -9.30
CA GLY A 190 16.06 -19.73 -10.38
C GLY A 190 14.86 -20.63 -10.07
N ALA A 191 14.03 -20.25 -9.10
CA ALA A 191 12.77 -20.94 -8.80
C ALA A 191 11.71 -20.68 -9.89
N THR A 192 11.75 -19.49 -10.49
CA THR A 192 10.94 -19.08 -11.64
C THR A 192 11.83 -18.62 -12.78
N ALA A 193 11.31 -18.72 -14.01
CA ALA A 193 12.01 -18.30 -15.21
C ALA A 193 11.94 -16.78 -15.42
N ALA A 194 10.87 -16.15 -14.92
CA ALA A 194 10.63 -14.72 -15.01
C ALA A 194 9.75 -14.23 -13.86
N ALA A 195 9.74 -12.92 -13.65
CA ALA A 195 8.73 -12.22 -12.85
C ALA A 195 8.06 -11.13 -13.69
N PHE A 196 6.81 -10.79 -13.37
CA PHE A 196 6.14 -9.61 -13.93
C PHE A 196 6.08 -8.52 -12.87
N GLY A 197 6.31 -7.28 -13.28
CA GLY A 197 6.22 -6.12 -12.41
C GLY A 197 6.16 -4.83 -13.20
N ASP A 198 5.71 -3.78 -12.55
CA ASP A 198 5.48 -2.48 -13.16
C ASP A 198 6.81 -1.81 -13.53
N ASN A 199 6.85 -1.15 -14.69
CA ASN A 199 8.04 -0.66 -15.35
C ASN A 199 8.93 0.19 -14.43
N ALA A 200 8.36 1.18 -13.73
CA ALA A 200 9.11 2.05 -12.84
C ALA A 200 9.69 1.29 -11.63
N VAL A 201 8.95 0.32 -11.08
CA VAL A 201 9.41 -0.52 -9.96
C VAL A 201 10.52 -1.46 -10.40
N VAL A 202 10.40 -2.07 -11.57
CA VAL A 202 11.43 -2.91 -12.17
C VAL A 202 12.71 -2.10 -12.42
N ILE A 203 12.59 -0.93 -13.05
CA ILE A 203 13.73 -0.05 -13.35
C ILE A 203 14.43 0.40 -12.05
N GLU A 204 13.68 0.84 -11.05
CA GLU A 204 14.24 1.28 -9.78
C GLU A 204 14.88 0.11 -9.02
N TYR A 205 14.28 -1.08 -9.04
CA TYR A 205 14.88 -2.27 -8.45
C TYR A 205 16.22 -2.62 -9.10
N LEU A 206 16.30 -2.64 -10.44
CA LEU A 206 17.54 -2.94 -11.16
C LEU A 206 18.63 -1.89 -10.90
N LYS A 207 18.24 -0.61 -10.86
CA LYS A 207 19.14 0.50 -10.51
C LYS A 207 19.72 0.36 -9.11
N ASN A 208 18.89 -0.04 -8.14
CA ASN A 208 19.31 -0.21 -6.74
C ASN A 208 20.03 -1.55 -6.49
N ASN A 209 19.91 -2.52 -7.40
CA ASN A 209 20.53 -3.84 -7.30
C ASN A 209 21.30 -4.19 -8.60
N PRO A 210 22.37 -3.45 -8.95
CA PRO A 210 23.09 -3.62 -10.20
C PRO A 210 23.75 -5.01 -10.33
N ASP A 211 24.05 -5.67 -9.21
CA ASP A 211 24.67 -7.00 -9.17
C ASP A 211 23.62 -8.14 -9.02
N SER A 212 22.33 -7.85 -9.16
CA SER A 212 21.26 -8.86 -9.01
C SER A 212 21.31 -9.97 -10.07
N GLY A 213 22.01 -9.75 -11.19
CA GLY A 213 22.04 -10.68 -12.31
C GLY A 213 20.70 -10.76 -13.04
N LEU A 214 19.87 -9.71 -12.94
CA LEU A 214 18.58 -9.60 -13.61
C LEU A 214 18.62 -8.57 -14.75
N LYS A 215 17.74 -8.75 -15.73
CA LYS A 215 17.44 -7.78 -16.79
C LYS A 215 15.93 -7.67 -16.99
N ALA A 216 15.50 -6.52 -17.50
CA ALA A 216 14.11 -6.29 -17.90
C ALA A 216 13.92 -6.50 -19.41
N ILE A 217 12.72 -6.92 -19.78
CA ILE A 217 12.25 -7.07 -21.16
C ILE A 217 10.91 -6.32 -21.24
N GLU A 218 10.84 -5.38 -22.18
CA GLU A 218 9.59 -4.71 -22.56
C GLU A 218 8.78 -5.60 -23.51
N SER A 219 7.46 -5.42 -23.49
CA SER A 219 6.55 -6.12 -24.40
C SER A 219 5.44 -5.17 -24.83
N ASP A 220 5.24 -5.06 -26.14
CA ASP A 220 4.15 -4.29 -26.76
C ASP A 220 2.75 -4.88 -26.48
N GLN A 221 2.70 -6.12 -26.00
CA GLN A 221 1.47 -6.79 -25.56
C GLN A 221 0.97 -6.31 -24.19
N PHE A 222 1.77 -5.52 -23.45
CA PHE A 222 1.29 -4.91 -22.21
C PHE A 222 0.67 -3.55 -22.53
N GLU A 223 -0.60 -3.42 -22.17
CA GLU A 223 -1.34 -2.18 -22.28
C GLU A 223 -0.80 -1.13 -21.29
N LYS A 224 -1.08 0.13 -21.58
CA LYS A 224 -0.86 1.22 -20.64
C LYS A 224 -1.77 1.06 -19.44
N GLU A 225 -1.22 1.35 -18.28
CA GLU A 225 -1.89 1.35 -16.99
C GLU A 225 -1.85 2.75 -16.40
N TYR A 226 -2.81 3.07 -15.53
CA TYR A 226 -2.84 4.37 -14.87
C TYR A 226 -3.07 4.19 -13.38
N TYR A 227 -2.25 4.83 -12.56
CA TYR A 227 -2.40 4.79 -11.11
C TYR A 227 -3.33 5.90 -10.62
N GLY A 228 -4.10 5.59 -9.58
CA GLY A 228 -4.96 6.52 -8.88
C GLY A 228 -4.97 6.23 -7.38
N PHE A 229 -5.24 7.26 -6.57
CA PHE A 229 -5.44 7.05 -5.14
C PHE A 229 -6.82 6.43 -4.90
N MET A 230 -6.82 5.36 -4.12
CA MET A 230 -8.00 4.53 -3.90
C MET A 230 -8.75 4.96 -2.65
N VAL A 231 -10.05 5.20 -2.75
CA VAL A 231 -10.92 5.49 -1.61
C VAL A 231 -12.06 4.48 -1.53
N LYS A 232 -12.70 4.39 -0.37
CA LYS A 232 -13.91 3.57 -0.20
C LYS A 232 -15.01 4.01 -1.17
N LYS A 233 -15.66 3.03 -1.82
CA LYS A 233 -16.80 3.29 -2.73
C LYS A 233 -17.84 4.20 -2.09
N GLY A 234 -18.26 5.22 -2.84
CA GLY A 234 -19.25 6.20 -2.41
C GLY A 234 -18.72 7.29 -1.49
N ASN A 235 -17.42 7.31 -1.17
CA ASN A 235 -16.81 8.42 -0.42
C ASN A 235 -16.51 9.62 -1.34
N THR A 236 -17.57 10.17 -1.94
CA THR A 236 -17.49 11.25 -2.92
C THR A 236 -16.91 12.53 -2.34
N GLU A 237 -17.10 12.80 -1.04
CA GLU A 237 -16.53 13.98 -0.38
C GLU A 237 -15.00 13.93 -0.38
N LEU A 238 -14.40 12.82 0.10
CA LEU A 238 -12.95 12.68 0.09
C LEU A 238 -12.40 12.64 -1.33
N LEU A 239 -13.07 11.89 -2.22
CA LEU A 239 -12.66 11.77 -3.62
C LEU A 239 -12.57 13.15 -4.31
N ASN A 240 -13.60 13.98 -4.16
CA ASN A 240 -13.63 15.31 -4.77
C ASN A 240 -12.53 16.21 -4.21
N ARG A 241 -12.25 16.14 -2.90
CA ARG A 241 -11.16 16.90 -2.29
C ARG A 241 -9.80 16.45 -2.83
N LEU A 242 -9.56 15.14 -2.92
CA LEU A 242 -8.34 14.60 -3.49
C LEU A 242 -8.14 15.03 -4.95
N ASN A 243 -9.21 14.98 -5.76
CA ASN A 243 -9.16 15.44 -7.15
C ASN A 243 -8.96 16.96 -7.26
N GLU A 244 -9.51 17.77 -6.35
CA GLU A 244 -9.23 19.21 -6.30
C GLU A 244 -7.75 19.48 -6.02
N GLY A 245 -7.17 18.82 -5.02
CA GLY A 245 -5.74 18.95 -4.73
C GLY A 245 -4.87 18.44 -5.88
N LEU A 246 -5.22 17.29 -6.46
CA LEU A 246 -4.52 16.73 -7.62
C LEU A 246 -4.56 17.68 -8.82
N ALA A 247 -5.70 18.32 -9.08
CA ALA A 247 -5.83 19.30 -10.15
C ALA A 247 -4.91 20.53 -9.91
N LYS A 248 -4.84 21.04 -8.67
CA LYS A 248 -3.94 22.18 -8.35
C LYS A 248 -2.47 21.84 -8.53
N ILE A 249 -2.03 20.65 -8.11
CA ILE A 249 -0.63 20.23 -8.30
C ILE A 249 -0.32 19.86 -9.78
N LYS A 250 -1.33 19.56 -10.58
CA LYS A 250 -1.20 19.46 -12.05
C LYS A 250 -1.05 20.85 -12.67
N GLU A 251 -1.87 21.81 -12.27
CA GLU A 251 -1.89 23.17 -12.82
C GLU A 251 -0.60 23.96 -12.56
N ASN A 252 0.12 23.66 -11.47
CA ASN A 252 1.37 24.31 -11.11
C ASN A 252 2.63 23.49 -11.45
N ASP A 253 2.49 22.48 -12.33
CA ASP A 253 3.54 21.55 -12.78
C ASP A 253 4.17 20.67 -11.68
N LYS A 254 3.70 20.76 -10.42
CA LYS A 254 4.28 20.01 -9.31
C LYS A 254 4.16 18.49 -9.48
N LEU A 255 3.06 18.01 -10.05
CA LEU A 255 2.90 16.60 -10.36
C LEU A 255 3.96 16.12 -11.37
N GLU A 256 4.25 16.91 -12.40
CA GLU A 256 5.28 16.59 -13.39
C GLU A 256 6.68 16.63 -12.76
N GLU A 257 6.96 17.58 -11.86
CA GLU A 257 8.22 17.62 -11.11
C GLU A 257 8.44 16.35 -10.27
N ILE A 258 7.38 15.84 -9.63
CA ILE A 258 7.47 14.65 -8.77
C ILE A 258 7.56 13.36 -9.60
N THR A 259 6.72 13.24 -10.63
CA THR A 259 6.59 11.99 -11.40
C THR A 259 7.56 11.88 -12.57
N GLY A 260 8.12 13.01 -13.03
CA GLY A 260 8.92 13.09 -14.25
C GLY A 260 8.10 12.91 -15.53
N GLN A 261 6.77 12.91 -15.45
CA GLN A 261 5.89 12.76 -16.60
C GLN A 261 4.71 13.73 -16.57
N LYS A 262 4.27 14.11 -17.78
CA LYS A 262 3.07 14.89 -17.96
C LYS A 262 1.87 13.94 -18.11
N ILE A 263 0.91 14.06 -17.20
CA ILE A 263 -0.34 13.30 -17.22
C ILE A 263 -1.46 14.26 -17.61
N ASP A 264 -2.00 14.07 -18.82
CA ASP A 264 -3.14 14.84 -19.34
C ASP A 264 -4.46 14.53 -18.62
#